data_AF-A0A843SLI3-F1
#
_entry.id   AF-A0A843SLI3-F1
#
_cell.length_a   1.000
_cell.length_b   1.000
_cell.length_c   1.000
_cell.angle_alpha   90.00
_cell.angle_beta   90.00
_cell.angle_gamma   90.00
#
_symmetry.space_group_name_H-M   'P 1'
#
loop_
_entity.id
_entity.type
_entity.pdbx_description
1 polymer ?
#
loop_
_entity_poly.entity_id
_entity_poly.type
_entity_poly.pdbx_seq_one_letter_code
_entity_poly.pdbx_strand_id
1 'polypeptide(L)'
;MLLRNDLLHYTHPSARTVRILWIAPEQSHAYVFDVAARSAEVELVRLSALHADLHAGHARVLAADPYLMVVSQELLPPKHLQLRARAWEIVEPLVAQEPGIYEARLRGQLIAQATATHGVSHPTIYRYLRRYWQRGQTPNALLPDYSNSGGRGKVRQASAGIKRGRPRKNGAGDGPGLNADEEIRRTFRVAIARYAAGHARFSRLGAYQQMLADFFIERRIDADSGRVLATPGAQAAELPSFGQFNYWLDHDDDRPPEVARRR
;
A
#
# COMPACT_ATOMS: atom_id res chain seq x y z
N MET A 1 19.97 33.95 6.68
CA MET A 1 20.31 33.64 5.29
C MET A 1 19.64 32.32 4.95
N LEU A 2 18.86 32.27 3.87
CA LEU A 2 18.25 31.03 3.38
C LEU A 2 19.28 30.20 2.61
N LEU A 3 19.25 28.89 2.79
CA LEU A 3 20.16 27.93 2.17
C LEU A 3 19.40 26.85 1.41
N ARG A 4 20.10 26.17 0.50
CA ARG A 4 19.61 24.92 -0.11
C ARG A 4 19.30 23.91 1.00
N ASN A 5 18.21 23.17 0.80
CA ASN A 5 17.60 22.22 1.73
C ASN A 5 16.95 22.82 2.99
N ASP A 6 16.97 24.14 3.21
CA ASP A 6 16.19 24.75 4.30
C ASP A 6 14.71 24.42 4.14
N LEU A 7 14.05 24.17 5.27
CA LEU A 7 12.62 23.91 5.35
C LEU A 7 11.90 25.12 5.94
N LEU A 8 10.97 25.68 5.18
CA LEU A 8 10.11 26.77 5.62
C LEU A 8 8.75 26.19 5.96
N HIS A 9 8.34 26.34 7.22
CA HIS A 9 7.04 25.91 7.71
C HIS A 9 6.09 27.11 7.81
N TYR A 10 5.02 27.05 7.03
CA TYR A 10 3.91 28.00 7.00
C TYR A 10 2.76 27.46 7.84
N THR A 11 2.11 28.31 8.63
CA THR A 11 0.93 27.95 9.44
C THR A 11 -0.40 28.43 8.83
N HIS A 12 -0.35 29.42 7.93
CA HIS A 12 -1.51 30.03 7.29
C HIS A 12 -1.32 30.16 5.77
N PRO A 13 -2.39 30.08 4.95
CA PRO A 13 -3.77 29.78 5.33
C PRO A 13 -3.98 28.31 5.75
N SER A 14 -3.06 27.42 5.40
CA SER A 14 -3.02 26.03 5.83
C SER A 14 -1.58 25.62 6.14
N ALA A 15 -1.41 24.70 7.10
CA ALA A 15 -0.09 24.20 7.46
C ALA A 15 0.58 23.54 6.24
N ARG A 16 1.75 24.04 5.86
CA ARG A 16 2.53 23.56 4.71
C ARG A 16 4.01 23.70 5.01
N THR A 17 4.81 22.72 4.59
CA THR A 17 6.27 22.81 4.70
C THR A 17 6.87 22.71 3.33
N VAL A 18 7.68 23.70 2.96
CA VAL A 18 8.38 23.72 1.67
C VAL A 18 9.88 23.61 1.89
N ARG A 19 10.56 22.85 1.04
CA ARG A 19 12.02 22.78 0.98
C ARG A 19 12.55 23.68 -0.12
N ILE A 20 13.59 24.45 0.17
CA ILE A 20 14.36 25.16 -0.86
C ILE A 20 15.23 24.15 -1.60
N LEU A 21 14.95 23.91 -2.88
CA LEU A 21 15.72 22.97 -3.69
C LEU A 21 16.99 23.60 -4.27
N TRP A 22 16.90 24.86 -4.66
CA TRP A 22 17.96 25.62 -5.29
C TRP A 22 17.66 27.12 -5.18
N ILE A 23 18.71 27.94 -5.03
CA ILE A 23 18.64 29.40 -5.01
C ILE A 23 19.49 29.90 -6.17
N ALA A 24 18.97 30.87 -6.92
CA ALA A 24 19.70 31.45 -8.03
C ALA A 24 20.99 32.13 -7.56
N PRO A 25 22.11 32.03 -8.30
CA PRO A 25 23.38 32.65 -7.90
C PRO A 25 23.27 34.16 -7.63
N GLU A 26 22.43 34.86 -8.40
CA GLU A 26 22.11 36.27 -8.23
C GLU A 26 21.09 36.56 -7.11
N GLN A 27 20.63 35.52 -6.40
CA GLN A 27 19.70 35.60 -5.28
C GLN A 27 18.34 36.24 -5.61
N SER A 28 17.92 36.18 -6.88
CA SER A 28 16.65 36.76 -7.33
C SER A 28 15.44 35.86 -7.00
N HIS A 29 15.61 34.55 -7.14
CA HIS A 29 14.56 33.54 -6.98
C HIS A 29 15.11 32.22 -6.42
N ALA A 30 14.19 31.36 -6.02
CA ALA A 30 14.46 30.01 -5.57
C ALA A 30 13.42 29.05 -6.16
N TYR A 31 13.82 27.79 -6.32
CA TYR A 31 12.90 26.70 -6.54
C TYR A 31 12.58 26.04 -5.20
N VAL A 32 11.30 25.89 -4.90
CA VAL A 32 10.81 25.27 -3.66
C VAL A 32 9.91 24.07 -3.96
N PHE A 33 9.86 23.14 -3.01
CA PHE A 33 9.08 21.91 -3.15
C PHE A 33 8.29 21.63 -1.88
N ASP A 34 7.00 21.36 -2.02
CA ASP A 34 6.18 20.90 -0.89
C ASP A 34 6.61 19.49 -0.48
N VAL A 35 7.10 19.34 0.74
CA VAL A 35 7.54 18.02 1.23
C VAL A 35 6.40 16.99 1.31
N ALA A 36 5.14 17.44 1.34
CA ALA A 36 3.95 16.60 1.28
C ALA A 36 3.42 16.35 -0.15
N ALA A 37 4.03 16.94 -1.18
CA ALA A 37 3.55 16.80 -2.55
C ALA A 37 3.47 15.35 -3.02
N ARG A 38 2.35 15.03 -3.67
CA ARG A 38 2.13 13.74 -4.34
C ARG A 38 2.53 13.76 -5.82
N SER A 39 2.82 14.94 -6.38
CA SER A 39 3.35 15.20 -7.72
C SER A 39 4.82 15.64 -7.63
N ALA A 40 5.54 15.63 -8.76
CA ALA A 40 6.90 16.15 -8.86
C ALA A 40 6.85 17.61 -9.36
N GLU A 41 5.98 18.43 -8.78
CA GLU A 41 5.82 19.84 -9.13
C GLU A 41 6.70 20.68 -8.22
N VAL A 42 7.44 21.60 -8.84
CA VAL A 42 8.41 22.47 -8.18
C VAL A 42 7.95 23.90 -8.46
N GLU A 43 7.93 24.72 -7.43
CA GLU A 43 7.46 26.10 -7.50
C GLU A 43 8.65 27.05 -7.64
N LEU A 44 8.55 27.99 -8.58
CA LEU A 44 9.47 29.10 -8.71
C LEU A 44 8.96 30.27 -7.88
N VAL A 45 9.76 30.73 -6.91
CA VAL A 45 9.36 31.79 -5.98
C VAL A 45 10.45 32.86 -5.91
N ARG A 46 10.06 34.14 -5.84
CA ARG A 46 11.03 35.23 -5.60
C ARG A 46 11.67 35.05 -4.24
N LEU A 47 13.00 35.14 -4.17
CA LEU A 47 13.72 34.93 -2.91
C LEU A 47 13.36 36.02 -1.89
N SER A 48 13.09 37.24 -2.35
CA SER A 48 12.61 38.34 -1.50
C SER A 48 11.25 38.06 -0.86
N ALA A 49 10.36 37.30 -1.52
CA ALA A 49 9.08 36.91 -0.94
C ALA A 49 9.26 35.95 0.24
N LEU A 50 10.15 34.96 0.11
CA LEU A 50 10.48 34.04 1.21
C LEU A 50 11.05 34.78 2.43
N HIS A 51 11.95 35.76 2.19
CA HIS A 51 12.46 36.61 3.26
C HIS A 51 11.37 37.46 3.91
N ALA A 52 10.46 38.04 3.12
CA ALA A 52 9.33 38.81 3.64
C ALA A 52 8.42 37.95 4.52
N ASP A 53 8.12 36.72 4.12
CA ASP A 53 7.32 35.78 4.93
C ASP A 53 7.99 35.43 6.27
N LEU A 54 9.31 35.26 6.28
CA LEU A 54 10.07 35.03 7.51
C LEU A 54 10.07 36.28 8.42
N HIS A 55 10.28 37.47 7.86
CA HIS A 55 10.27 38.72 8.61
C HIS A 55 8.88 39.05 9.19
N ALA A 56 7.81 38.74 8.45
CA ALA A 56 6.43 38.92 8.90
C ALA A 56 5.97 37.81 9.86
N GLY A 57 6.75 36.74 10.05
CA GLY A 57 6.38 35.60 10.89
C GLY A 57 5.33 34.67 10.26
N HIS A 58 5.06 34.81 8.96
CA HIS A 58 4.17 33.90 8.21
C HIS A 58 4.78 32.52 8.00
N ALA A 59 6.11 32.46 7.98
CA ALA A 59 6.88 31.23 7.93
C ALA A 59 7.97 31.23 9.01
N ARG A 60 8.43 30.04 9.35
CA ARG A 60 9.65 29.84 10.16
C ARG A 60 10.55 28.79 9.51
N VAL A 61 11.86 28.97 9.64
CA VAL A 61 12.82 27.94 9.26
C VAL A 61 12.80 26.83 10.32
N LEU A 62 12.69 25.57 9.89
CA LEU A 62 12.82 24.43 10.80
C LEU A 62 14.29 24.15 11.10
N ALA A 63 14.64 24.05 12.38
CA ALA A 63 16.01 23.79 12.82
C ALA A 63 16.49 22.36 12.51
N ALA A 64 15.55 21.41 12.40
CA ALA A 64 15.83 20.03 12.05
C ALA A 64 14.98 19.63 10.84
N ASP A 65 15.54 18.75 10.01
CA ASP A 65 14.86 18.17 8.86
C ASP A 65 14.29 16.78 9.22
N PRO A 66 12.99 16.67 9.53
CA PRO A 66 12.38 15.39 9.89
C PRO A 66 12.23 14.44 8.68
N TYR A 67 12.49 14.92 7.46
CA TYR A 67 12.39 14.15 6.22
C TYR A 67 13.75 13.64 5.74
N LEU A 68 14.86 14.13 6.32
CA LEU A 68 16.19 13.71 5.96
C LEU A 68 16.39 12.22 6.28
N MET A 69 16.84 11.46 5.29
CA MET A 69 17.14 10.04 5.46
C MET A 69 18.53 9.84 6.07
N VAL A 70 18.61 9.93 7.40
CA VAL A 70 19.81 9.60 8.17
C VAL A 70 19.78 8.12 8.54
N VAL A 71 20.73 7.36 8.01
CA VAL A 71 20.81 5.91 8.19
C VAL A 71 22.27 5.47 8.33
N SER A 72 22.53 4.50 9.20
CA SER A 72 23.82 3.81 9.21
C SER A 72 23.89 2.86 8.02
N GLN A 73 24.87 3.05 7.13
CA GLN A 73 25.01 2.24 5.92
C GLN A 73 25.31 0.76 6.25
N GLU A 74 26.00 0.50 7.35
CA GLU A 74 26.38 -0.85 7.81
C GLU A 74 25.17 -1.67 8.26
N LEU A 75 24.11 -1.00 8.74
CA LEU A 75 22.88 -1.65 9.19
C LEU A 75 21.87 -1.87 8.06
N LEU A 76 22.14 -1.36 6.85
CA LEU A 76 21.22 -1.50 5.73
C LEU A 76 21.37 -2.87 5.06
N PRO A 77 20.26 -3.56 4.74
CA PRO A 77 20.31 -4.77 3.93
C PRO A 77 21.02 -4.51 2.59
N PRO A 78 21.90 -5.40 2.10
CA PRO A 78 22.62 -5.21 0.84
C PRO A 78 21.71 -4.90 -0.36
N LYS A 79 20.52 -5.52 -0.38
CA LYS A 79 19.49 -5.26 -1.40
C LYS A 79 19.01 -3.80 -1.42
N HIS A 80 18.93 -3.14 -0.27
CA HIS A 80 18.51 -1.74 -0.19
C HIS A 80 19.60 -0.82 -0.74
N LEU A 81 20.88 -1.14 -0.45
CA LEU A 81 22.04 -0.43 -1.00
C LEU A 81 22.10 -0.54 -2.53
N GLN A 82 21.86 -1.74 -3.08
CA GLN A 82 21.79 -1.95 -4.54
C GLN A 82 20.66 -1.15 -5.19
N LEU A 83 19.47 -1.12 -4.57
CA LEU A 83 18.35 -0.31 -5.07
C LEU A 83 18.64 1.19 -5.03
N ARG A 84 19.29 1.68 -3.96
CA ARG A 84 19.74 3.06 -3.85
C ARG A 84 20.74 3.40 -4.95
N ALA A 85 21.77 2.56 -5.14
CA ALA A 85 22.80 2.76 -6.15
C ALA A 85 22.20 2.85 -7.56
N ARG A 86 21.36 1.89 -7.93
CA ARG A 86 20.65 1.89 -9.22
C ARG A 86 19.76 3.13 -9.41
N ALA A 87 19.08 3.57 -8.34
CA ALA A 87 18.27 4.79 -8.42
C ALA A 87 19.17 6.04 -8.57
N TRP A 88 20.33 6.06 -7.92
CA TRP A 88 21.29 7.16 -8.01
C TRP A 88 21.87 7.31 -9.41
N GLU A 89 22.26 6.21 -10.06
CA GLU A 89 22.72 6.19 -11.46
C GLU A 89 21.76 6.88 -12.44
N ILE A 90 20.45 6.85 -12.13
CA ILE A 90 19.41 7.48 -12.95
C ILE A 90 19.20 8.94 -12.55
N VAL A 91 19.21 9.24 -11.24
CA VAL A 91 18.86 10.56 -10.70
C VAL A 91 20.00 11.56 -10.80
N GLU A 92 21.23 11.14 -10.54
CA GLU A 92 22.43 11.98 -10.55
C GLU A 92 22.56 12.84 -11.82
N PRO A 93 22.52 12.29 -13.05
CA PRO A 93 22.64 13.10 -14.26
C PRO A 93 21.45 14.05 -14.46
N LEU A 94 20.26 13.71 -13.94
CA LEU A 94 19.08 14.58 -14.02
C LEU A 94 19.22 15.78 -13.09
N VAL A 95 19.64 15.57 -11.84
CA VAL A 95 19.77 16.64 -10.84
C VAL A 95 21.06 17.46 -11.02
N ALA A 96 21.97 17.03 -11.89
CA ALA A 96 23.07 17.85 -12.36
C ALA A 96 22.62 18.95 -13.36
N GLN A 97 21.42 18.83 -13.94
CA GLN A 97 20.86 19.81 -14.88
C GLN A 97 20.11 20.95 -14.17
N GLU A 98 20.56 21.36 -12.98
CA GLU A 98 19.97 22.49 -12.26
C GLU A 98 20.25 23.82 -13.00
N PRO A 99 19.27 24.74 -13.10
CA PRO A 99 17.90 24.65 -12.58
C PRO A 99 16.91 23.96 -13.53
N GLY A 100 17.30 23.60 -14.75
CA GLY A 100 16.41 23.06 -15.78
C GLY A 100 15.60 21.81 -15.35
N ILE A 101 16.12 20.99 -14.43
CA ILE A 101 15.36 19.87 -13.84
C ILE A 101 14.12 20.31 -13.04
N TYR A 102 14.06 21.57 -12.60
CA TYR A 102 12.92 22.14 -11.86
C TYR A 102 11.85 22.71 -12.79
N GLU A 103 12.19 23.01 -14.04
CA GLU A 103 11.25 23.49 -15.05
C GLU A 103 10.46 22.33 -15.66
N ALA A 104 9.13 22.35 -15.59
CA ALA A 104 8.29 21.21 -15.98
C ALA A 104 8.53 20.72 -17.41
N ARG A 105 8.73 21.63 -18.38
CA ARG A 105 8.98 21.30 -19.78
C ARG A 105 10.34 20.62 -19.96
N LEU A 106 11.40 21.23 -19.43
CA LEU A 106 12.76 20.69 -19.52
C LEU A 106 12.89 19.37 -18.75
N ARG A 107 12.32 19.30 -17.54
CA ARG A 107 12.20 18.06 -16.77
C ARG A 107 11.55 16.94 -17.57
N GLY A 108 10.45 17.20 -18.28
CA GLY A 108 9.79 16.20 -19.12
C GLY A 108 10.72 15.64 -20.20
N GLN A 109 11.51 16.50 -20.85
CA GLN A 109 12.49 16.10 -21.86
C GLN A 109 13.62 15.25 -21.26
N LEU A 110 14.19 15.70 -20.13
CA LEU A 110 15.24 14.98 -19.40
C LEU A 110 14.77 13.59 -18.94
N ILE A 111 13.54 13.50 -18.41
CA ILE A 111 12.96 12.22 -17.97
C ILE A 111 12.71 11.29 -19.17
N ALA A 112 12.20 11.81 -20.30
CA ALA A 112 11.98 10.99 -21.49
C ALA A 112 13.30 10.38 -22.00
N GLN A 113 14.38 11.16 -21.99
CA GLN A 113 15.72 10.67 -22.34
C GLN A 113 16.20 9.59 -21.34
N ALA A 114 16.10 9.85 -20.04
CA ALA A 114 16.49 8.87 -19.02
C ALA A 114 15.67 7.57 -19.08
N THR A 115 14.38 7.65 -19.43
CA THR A 115 13.55 6.46 -19.67
C THR A 115 14.12 5.62 -20.81
N ALA A 116 14.51 6.24 -21.94
CA ALA A 116 15.10 5.54 -23.06
C ALA A 116 16.47 4.93 -22.71
N THR A 117 17.32 5.66 -21.98
CA THR A 117 18.66 5.21 -21.59
C THR A 117 18.64 4.06 -20.60
N HIS A 118 17.79 4.11 -19.57
CA HIS A 118 17.82 3.16 -18.45
C HIS A 118 16.74 2.07 -18.51
N GLY A 119 15.82 2.15 -19.49
CA GLY A 119 14.69 1.21 -19.59
C GLY A 119 13.73 1.29 -18.41
N VAL A 120 13.59 2.48 -17.80
CA VAL A 120 12.77 2.71 -16.60
C VAL A 120 11.58 3.60 -16.91
N SER A 121 10.39 3.23 -16.41
CA SER A 121 9.16 3.96 -16.68
C SER A 121 9.15 5.39 -16.13
N HIS A 122 8.50 6.30 -16.85
CA HIS A 122 8.31 7.70 -16.46
C HIS A 122 7.83 7.88 -15.00
N PRO A 123 6.83 7.12 -14.50
CA PRO A 123 6.38 7.22 -13.10
C PRO A 123 7.44 6.82 -12.08
N THR A 124 8.36 5.91 -12.44
CA THR A 124 9.45 5.50 -11.55
C THR A 124 10.47 6.60 -11.38
N ILE A 125 10.86 7.28 -12.46
CA ILE A 125 11.80 8.41 -12.40
C ILE A 125 11.17 9.56 -11.62
N TYR A 126 9.91 9.90 -11.87
CA TYR A 126 9.19 10.90 -11.06
C TYR A 126 9.14 10.55 -9.57
N ARG A 127 8.96 9.27 -9.23
CA ARG A 127 9.00 8.81 -7.83
C ARG A 127 10.39 9.03 -7.21
N TYR A 128 11.46 8.78 -7.95
CA TYR A 128 12.82 9.02 -7.46
C TYR A 128 13.11 10.51 -7.26
N LEU A 129 12.76 11.37 -8.23
CA LEU A 129 12.91 12.82 -8.11
C LEU A 129 12.12 13.37 -6.91
N ARG A 130 10.86 12.96 -6.75
CA ARG A 130 10.06 13.33 -5.56
C ARG A 130 10.77 12.95 -4.27
N ARG A 131 11.21 11.69 -4.13
CA ARG A 131 11.91 11.25 -2.92
C ARG A 131 13.16 12.07 -2.66
N TYR A 132 13.94 12.33 -3.69
CA TYR A 132 15.16 13.11 -3.63
C TYR A 132 14.89 14.54 -3.11
N TRP A 133 13.89 15.23 -3.66
CA TRP A 133 13.51 16.58 -3.24
C TRP A 133 12.83 16.62 -1.87
N GLN A 134 12.03 15.62 -1.51
CA GLN A 134 11.38 15.55 -0.20
C GLN A 134 12.39 15.37 0.94
N ARG A 135 13.45 14.59 0.70
CA ARG A 135 14.31 14.02 1.76
C ARG A 135 15.73 14.59 1.76
N GLY A 136 15.88 15.84 1.36
CA GLY A 136 17.12 16.60 1.55
C GLY A 136 18.18 16.40 0.48
N GLN A 137 17.82 15.94 -0.71
CA GLN A 137 18.70 15.92 -1.89
C GLN A 137 20.01 15.15 -1.68
N THR A 138 19.94 14.02 -0.97
CA THR A 138 21.07 13.09 -0.79
C THR A 138 20.83 11.77 -1.53
N PRO A 139 21.87 10.98 -1.85
CA PRO A 139 21.68 9.64 -2.39
C PRO A 139 20.82 8.75 -1.49
N ASN A 140 20.91 8.93 -0.16
CA ASN A 140 20.11 8.17 0.81
C ASN A 140 18.61 8.50 0.76
N ALA A 141 18.21 9.65 0.19
CA ALA A 141 16.81 9.94 -0.09
C ALA A 141 16.13 8.87 -0.96
N LEU A 142 16.91 8.19 -1.82
CA LEU A 142 16.43 7.19 -2.77
C LEU A 142 16.22 5.80 -2.15
N LEU A 143 16.57 5.62 -0.87
CA LEU A 143 16.32 4.37 -0.17
C LEU A 143 14.81 4.00 -0.19
N PRO A 144 14.48 2.70 -0.27
CA PRO A 144 13.10 2.25 -0.30
C PRO A 144 12.46 2.30 1.09
N ASP A 145 11.18 2.68 1.14
CA ASP A 145 10.36 2.73 2.36
C ASP A 145 9.82 1.36 2.79
N TYR A 146 10.60 0.29 2.61
CA TYR A 146 10.14 -1.08 2.88
C TYR A 146 9.90 -1.35 4.36
N SER A 147 10.34 -0.50 5.27
CA SER A 147 9.89 -0.52 6.67
C SER A 147 8.35 -0.43 6.77
N ASN A 148 7.69 0.22 5.81
CA ASN A 148 6.23 0.32 5.72
C ASN A 148 5.58 -0.83 4.92
N SER A 149 6.36 -1.82 4.47
CA SER A 149 5.91 -2.90 3.59
C SER A 149 6.34 -4.25 4.16
N GLY A 150 5.40 -5.13 4.52
CA GLY A 150 5.80 -6.41 5.11
C GLY A 150 4.71 -7.26 5.73
N GLY A 151 3.44 -7.04 5.39
CA GLY A 151 2.34 -7.88 5.88
C GLY A 151 2.24 -9.25 5.21
N ARG A 152 3.29 -9.75 4.55
CA ARG A 152 3.29 -11.08 3.93
C ARG A 152 3.23 -12.12 5.05
N GLY A 153 2.14 -12.88 5.12
CA GLY A 153 1.88 -13.87 6.18
C GLY A 153 1.12 -13.34 7.40
N LYS A 154 0.85 -12.03 7.50
CA LYS A 154 -0.01 -11.48 8.56
C LYS A 154 -1.46 -11.47 8.07
N VAL A 155 -2.36 -12.16 8.78
CA VAL A 155 -3.81 -12.06 8.56
C VAL A 155 -4.21 -10.62 8.87
N ARG A 156 -4.63 -9.86 7.86
CA ARG A 156 -5.15 -8.51 8.08
C ARG A 156 -6.55 -8.62 8.68
N GLN A 157 -6.84 -7.86 9.72
CA GLN A 157 -8.18 -7.76 10.29
C GLN A 157 -9.18 -7.28 9.23
N ALA A 158 -10.38 -7.86 9.22
CA ALA A 158 -11.45 -7.40 8.34
C ALA A 158 -12.18 -6.22 9.00
N SER A 159 -12.46 -5.16 8.23
CA SER A 159 -13.38 -4.12 8.67
C SER A 159 -14.80 -4.69 8.68
N ALA A 160 -15.52 -4.52 9.80
CA ALA A 160 -16.90 -4.98 9.94
C ALA A 160 -17.78 -4.42 8.78
N GLY A 161 -18.59 -5.29 8.17
CA GLY A 161 -19.52 -4.91 7.09
C GLY A 161 -18.91 -4.73 5.70
N ILE A 162 -17.58 -4.76 5.53
CA ILE A 162 -16.94 -4.62 4.20
C ILE A 162 -16.36 -5.97 3.75
N LYS A 163 -16.88 -6.52 2.65
CA LYS A 163 -16.31 -7.73 2.05
C LYS A 163 -14.92 -7.47 1.50
N ARG A 164 -13.99 -8.36 1.83
CA ARG A 164 -12.63 -8.34 1.26
C ARG A 164 -12.58 -9.11 -0.07
N GLY A 165 -11.81 -8.58 -1.01
CA GLY A 165 -11.58 -9.20 -2.33
C GLY A 165 -12.46 -8.62 -3.43
N ARG A 166 -12.33 -9.20 -4.64
CA ARG A 166 -13.08 -8.75 -5.82
C ARG A 166 -14.59 -8.96 -5.60
N PRO A 167 -15.43 -7.95 -5.86
CA PRO A 167 -16.89 -8.11 -5.85
C PRO A 167 -17.34 -9.24 -6.78
N ARG A 168 -18.38 -9.99 -6.38
CA ARG A 168 -18.95 -11.06 -7.21
C ARG A 168 -19.52 -10.43 -8.52
N LYS A 169 -19.33 -11.11 -9.65
CA LYS A 169 -19.85 -10.65 -10.97
C LYS A 169 -21.33 -10.96 -11.19
N ASN A 170 -21.93 -11.83 -10.38
CA ASN A 170 -23.30 -12.28 -10.56
C ASN A 170 -24.19 -11.71 -9.45
N GLY A 171 -25.22 -10.96 -9.85
CA GLY A 171 -26.43 -10.70 -9.07
C GLY A 171 -26.37 -9.49 -8.14
N ALA A 172 -26.90 -8.35 -8.61
CA ALA A 172 -27.19 -7.17 -7.79
C ALA A 172 -28.27 -7.39 -6.70
N GLY A 173 -28.69 -8.65 -6.45
CA GLY A 173 -29.69 -9.03 -5.45
C GLY A 173 -29.18 -9.91 -4.29
N ASP A 174 -27.96 -10.46 -4.35
CA ASP A 174 -27.46 -11.44 -3.36
C ASP A 174 -26.53 -10.84 -2.29
N GLY A 175 -26.52 -9.51 -2.15
CA GLY A 175 -25.68 -8.80 -1.18
C GLY A 175 -24.16 -8.97 -1.42
N PRO A 176 -23.31 -8.38 -0.55
CA PRO A 176 -21.86 -8.46 -0.72
C PRO A 176 -21.34 -9.90 -0.60
N GLY A 177 -22.04 -10.77 0.14
CA GLY A 177 -21.61 -12.12 0.48
C GLY A 177 -20.70 -12.15 1.71
N LEU A 178 -20.70 -13.25 2.45
CA LEU A 178 -20.00 -13.40 3.74
C LEU A 178 -18.46 -13.37 3.64
N ASN A 179 -17.80 -12.73 4.62
CA ASN A 179 -16.35 -12.83 4.85
C ASN A 179 -16.06 -14.09 5.69
N ALA A 180 -15.07 -14.89 5.30
CA ALA A 180 -14.59 -15.98 6.15
C ALA A 180 -13.68 -15.41 7.25
N ASP A 181 -14.31 -14.91 8.32
CA ASP A 181 -13.65 -14.50 9.55
C ASP A 181 -13.27 -15.71 10.43
N GLU A 182 -12.80 -15.48 11.65
CA GLU A 182 -12.33 -16.55 12.54
C GLU A 182 -13.46 -17.50 12.99
N GLU A 183 -14.70 -17.04 13.07
CA GLU A 183 -15.84 -17.91 13.41
C GLU A 183 -16.14 -18.85 12.25
N ILE A 184 -16.21 -18.31 11.04
CA ILE A 184 -16.47 -19.09 9.84
C ILE A 184 -15.32 -20.05 9.54
N ARG A 185 -14.07 -19.63 9.79
CA ARG A 185 -12.90 -20.51 9.68
C ARG A 185 -12.91 -21.63 10.72
N ARG A 186 -13.41 -21.39 11.94
CA ARG A 186 -13.64 -22.48 12.91
C ARG A 186 -14.64 -23.49 12.37
N THR A 187 -15.73 -23.04 11.78
CA THR A 187 -16.71 -23.92 11.12
C THR A 187 -16.06 -24.74 10.00
N PHE A 188 -15.19 -24.13 9.17
CA PHE A 188 -14.44 -24.86 8.14
C PHE A 188 -13.60 -25.98 8.75
N ARG A 189 -12.81 -25.69 9.79
CA ARG A 189 -11.94 -26.66 10.46
C ARG A 189 -12.73 -27.85 11.01
N VAL A 190 -13.83 -27.59 11.70
CA VAL A 190 -14.71 -28.65 12.22
C VAL A 190 -15.30 -29.50 11.09
N ALA A 191 -15.79 -28.87 10.02
CA ALA A 191 -16.39 -29.59 8.90
C ALA A 191 -15.37 -30.45 8.14
N ILE A 192 -14.15 -29.93 7.93
CA ILE A 192 -13.04 -30.68 7.32
C ILE A 192 -12.70 -31.92 8.16
N ALA A 193 -12.53 -31.75 9.47
CA ALA A 193 -12.21 -32.85 10.38
C ALA A 193 -13.32 -33.92 10.41
N ARG A 194 -14.58 -33.49 10.52
CA ARG A 194 -15.74 -34.39 10.52
C ARG A 194 -15.87 -35.16 9.21
N TYR A 195 -15.69 -34.49 8.08
CA TYR A 195 -15.77 -35.14 6.78
C TYR A 195 -14.65 -36.17 6.60
N ALA A 196 -13.42 -35.83 6.98
CA ALA A 196 -12.28 -36.74 6.89
C ALA A 196 -12.44 -37.99 7.76
N ALA A 197 -12.97 -37.84 8.98
CA ALA A 197 -13.22 -38.98 9.86
C ALA A 197 -14.28 -39.96 9.34
N GLY A 198 -15.25 -39.46 8.56
CA GLY A 198 -16.37 -40.25 8.04
C GLY A 198 -16.17 -40.84 6.64
N HIS A 199 -15.11 -40.46 5.93
CA HIS A 199 -14.91 -40.83 4.53
C HIS A 199 -13.49 -41.32 4.26
N ALA A 200 -13.36 -42.54 3.74
CA ALA A 200 -12.08 -43.12 3.35
C ALA A 200 -11.33 -42.34 2.25
N ARG A 201 -12.01 -41.42 1.56
CA ARG A 201 -11.40 -40.49 0.60
C ARG A 201 -11.94 -39.09 0.82
N PHE A 202 -11.03 -38.15 1.07
CA PHE A 202 -11.39 -36.75 1.22
C PHE A 202 -11.80 -36.12 -0.11
N SER A 203 -13.02 -35.57 -0.18
CA SER A 203 -13.52 -34.78 -1.30
C SER A 203 -13.72 -33.35 -0.85
N ARG A 204 -12.98 -32.40 -1.44
CA ARG A 204 -13.15 -30.97 -1.14
C ARG A 204 -14.59 -30.51 -1.36
N LEU A 205 -15.19 -30.92 -2.48
CA LEU A 205 -16.57 -30.57 -2.81
C LEU A 205 -17.57 -31.24 -1.86
N GLY A 206 -17.34 -32.52 -1.52
CA GLY A 206 -18.19 -33.25 -0.58
C GLY A 206 -18.13 -32.64 0.83
N ALA A 207 -16.94 -32.32 1.33
CA ALA A 207 -16.74 -31.66 2.62
C ALA A 207 -17.43 -30.30 2.68
N TYR A 208 -17.34 -29.51 1.60
CA TYR A 208 -18.03 -28.23 1.50
C TYR A 208 -19.56 -28.40 1.48
N GLN A 209 -20.10 -29.34 0.70
CA GLN A 209 -21.54 -29.58 0.66
C GLN A 209 -22.07 -30.08 2.01
N GLN A 210 -21.34 -30.99 2.66
CA GLN A 210 -21.71 -31.48 3.99
C GLN A 210 -21.61 -30.37 5.05
N MET A 211 -20.60 -29.51 4.98
CA MET A 211 -20.49 -28.33 5.85
C MET A 211 -21.73 -27.45 5.76
N LEU A 212 -22.20 -27.15 4.54
CA LEU A 212 -23.41 -26.36 4.34
C LEU A 212 -24.64 -27.05 4.98
N ALA A 213 -24.75 -28.37 4.83
CA ALA A 213 -25.84 -29.14 5.42
C ALA A 213 -25.77 -29.22 6.97
N ASP A 214 -24.57 -29.27 7.52
CA ASP A 214 -24.35 -29.43 8.96
C ASP A 214 -24.46 -28.10 9.72
N PHE A 215 -23.96 -27.01 9.16
CA PHE A 215 -23.73 -25.75 9.87
C PHE A 215 -24.54 -24.56 9.33
N PHE A 216 -25.13 -24.68 8.13
CA PHE A 216 -25.83 -23.58 7.46
C PHE A 216 -27.27 -23.95 7.05
N ILE A 217 -27.90 -24.90 7.77
CA ILE A 217 -29.32 -25.26 7.65
C ILE A 217 -30.12 -24.65 8.81
N GLU A 218 -31.25 -24.03 8.48
CA GLU A 218 -32.25 -23.67 9.48
C GLU A 218 -33.24 -24.81 9.68
N ARG A 219 -33.53 -25.12 10.94
CA ARG A 219 -34.54 -26.10 11.34
C ARG A 219 -35.71 -25.36 11.94
N ARG A 220 -36.89 -25.45 11.30
CA ARG A 220 -38.14 -24.86 11.81
C ARG A 220 -39.16 -25.96 12.08
N ILE A 221 -39.97 -25.79 13.12
CA ILE A 221 -41.10 -26.68 13.38
C ILE A 221 -42.29 -26.16 12.57
N ASP A 222 -42.82 -27.01 11.70
CA ASP A 222 -44.06 -26.74 10.97
C ASP A 222 -45.22 -26.71 11.96
N ALA A 223 -45.88 -25.55 12.08
CA ALA A 223 -46.90 -25.33 13.10
C ALA A 223 -48.16 -26.20 12.92
N ASP A 224 -48.43 -26.66 11.69
CA ASP A 224 -49.62 -27.44 11.35
C ASP A 224 -49.40 -28.95 11.49
N SER A 225 -48.18 -29.44 11.20
CA SER A 225 -47.84 -30.86 11.20
C SER A 225 -46.93 -31.29 12.35
N GLY A 226 -46.37 -30.35 13.11
CA GLY A 226 -45.42 -30.60 14.20
C GLY A 226 -44.07 -31.17 13.73
N ARG A 227 -43.82 -31.24 12.42
CA ARG A 227 -42.60 -31.83 11.85
C ARG A 227 -41.47 -30.80 11.79
N VAL A 228 -40.23 -31.26 12.01
CA VAL A 228 -39.03 -30.44 11.79
C VAL A 228 -38.75 -30.36 10.30
N LEU A 229 -38.89 -29.17 9.73
CA LEU A 229 -38.48 -28.84 8.36
C LEU A 229 -37.05 -28.30 8.37
N ALA A 230 -36.18 -28.93 7.59
CA ALA A 230 -34.85 -28.43 7.28
C ALA A 230 -34.92 -27.60 5.98
N THR A 231 -34.69 -26.29 6.08
CA THR A 231 -34.64 -25.39 4.92
C THR A 231 -33.22 -24.82 4.82
N PRO A 232 -32.66 -24.60 3.62
CA PRO A 232 -31.40 -23.84 3.51
C PRO A 232 -31.61 -22.49 4.19
N GLY A 233 -30.94 -22.29 5.33
CA GLY A 233 -31.30 -21.22 6.28
C GLY A 233 -30.77 -19.85 5.90
N ALA A 234 -29.69 -19.82 5.13
CA ALA A 234 -29.03 -18.58 4.75
C ALA A 234 -29.40 -18.19 3.32
N GLN A 235 -29.78 -16.93 3.12
CA GLN A 235 -29.76 -16.32 1.78
C GLN A 235 -28.36 -16.53 1.16
N ALA A 236 -28.23 -16.55 -0.17
CA ALA A 236 -26.94 -16.76 -0.85
C ALA A 236 -25.84 -15.74 -0.43
N ALA A 237 -26.25 -14.64 0.19
CA ALA A 237 -25.43 -13.62 0.84
C ALA A 237 -24.67 -14.12 2.09
N GLU A 238 -25.20 -15.09 2.82
CA GLU A 238 -24.68 -15.52 4.13
C GLU A 238 -23.90 -16.83 4.05
N LEU A 239 -23.82 -17.45 2.87
CA LEU A 239 -23.05 -18.67 2.69
C LEU A 239 -21.58 -18.38 2.35
N PRO A 240 -20.63 -19.00 3.06
CA PRO A 240 -19.23 -19.01 2.64
C PRO A 240 -19.12 -19.70 1.27
N SER A 241 -18.28 -19.16 0.38
CA SER A 241 -18.10 -19.75 -0.94
C SER A 241 -17.16 -20.96 -0.92
N PHE A 242 -17.33 -21.86 -1.89
CA PHE A 242 -16.40 -22.98 -2.09
C PHE A 242 -14.95 -22.52 -2.29
N GLY A 243 -14.75 -21.36 -2.92
CA GLY A 243 -13.41 -20.76 -3.07
C GLY A 243 -12.81 -20.32 -1.73
N GLN A 244 -13.61 -19.73 -0.83
CA GLN A 244 -13.15 -19.37 0.52
C GLN A 244 -12.81 -20.62 1.33
N PHE A 245 -13.64 -21.65 1.25
CA PHE A 245 -13.39 -22.94 1.90
C PHE A 245 -12.07 -23.57 1.45
N ASN A 246 -11.83 -23.67 0.13
CA ASN A 246 -10.58 -24.24 -0.39
C ASN A 246 -9.35 -23.39 -0.05
N TYR A 247 -9.46 -22.06 -0.15
CA TYR A 247 -8.36 -21.16 0.18
C TYR A 247 -7.88 -21.37 1.63
N TRP A 248 -8.81 -21.40 2.58
CA TRP A 248 -8.47 -21.58 3.99
C TRP A 248 -8.08 -23.02 4.33
N LEU A 249 -8.64 -24.03 3.66
CA LEU A 249 -8.17 -25.43 3.78
C LEU A 249 -6.69 -25.58 3.38
N ASP A 250 -6.22 -24.83 2.38
CA ASP A 250 -4.82 -24.89 1.94
C ASP A 250 -3.90 -23.95 2.77
N HIS A 251 -4.46 -22.92 3.41
CA HIS A 251 -3.72 -21.89 4.14
C HIS A 251 -3.57 -22.18 5.63
N ASP A 252 -4.62 -22.74 6.24
CA ASP A 252 -4.62 -23.23 7.62
C ASP A 252 -4.11 -24.66 7.55
N ASP A 253 -2.89 -24.91 8.01
CA ASP A 253 -2.14 -26.19 7.85
C ASP A 253 -2.81 -27.41 8.56
N ASP A 254 -4.09 -27.30 8.90
CA ASP A 254 -4.99 -28.25 9.56
C ASP A 254 -5.49 -29.36 8.61
N ARG A 255 -4.70 -29.71 7.59
CA ARG A 255 -5.05 -30.79 6.66
C ARG A 255 -4.97 -32.13 7.41
N PRO A 256 -6.03 -32.96 7.39
CA PRO A 256 -5.93 -34.34 7.86
C PRO A 256 -4.77 -35.05 7.14
N PRO A 257 -4.04 -35.97 7.80
CA PRO A 257 -2.85 -36.62 7.23
C PRO A 257 -3.06 -37.24 5.83
N GLU A 258 -4.29 -37.65 5.54
CA GLU A 258 -4.71 -38.21 4.25
C GLU A 258 -4.71 -37.20 3.09
N VAL A 259 -4.84 -35.90 3.38
CA VAL A 259 -4.83 -34.79 2.42
C VAL A 259 -3.41 -34.27 2.16
N ALA A 260 -2.49 -34.43 3.12
CA ALA A 260 -1.10 -33.96 3.01
C ALA A 260 -0.23 -34.78 2.04
N ARG A 261 -0.62 -36.02 1.70
CA ARG A 261 0.23 -37.00 0.99
C ARG A 261 0.24 -36.92 -0.54
N ARG A 262 -0.41 -35.95 -1.18
CA ARG A 262 -0.41 -35.84 -2.66
C ARG A 262 -0.21 -34.39 -3.11
N ARG A 263 1.05 -34.00 -3.27
CA ARG A 263 1.48 -32.98 -4.23
C ARG A 263 2.10 -33.67 -5.43
#